data_AF-A0A6B0X492-F1
#
_entry.id   AF-A0A6B0X492-F1
#
_cell.length_a   1.000
_cell.length_b   1.000
_cell.length_c   1.000
_cell.angle_alpha   90.00
_cell.angle_beta   90.00
_cell.angle_gamma   90.00
#
_symmetry.space_group_name_H-M   'P 1'
#
loop_
_entity.id
_entity.type
_entity.pdbx_description
1 polymer ?
#
loop_
_entity_poly.entity_id
_entity_poly.type
_entity_poly.pdbx_seq_one_letter_code
_entity_poly.pdbx_strand_id
1 'polypeptide(L)' 'MSSEARKVYDEAIVIDGLNVSNWESDAVFERLRAGNITAINATVATWENFVQTMAHLAVWMRRFRERHDIVHVK' A
#
# COMPACT_ATOMS: atom_id res chain seq x y z
N MET A 1 5.56 10.96 18.79
CA MET A 1 4.82 10.03 19.67
C MET A 1 5.55 9.94 20.99
N SER A 2 4.85 9.76 22.10
CA SER A 2 5.49 9.34 23.35
C SER A 2 6.14 7.96 23.17
N SER A 3 7.08 7.60 24.03
CA SER A 3 7.69 6.25 24.05
C SER A 3 6.63 5.16 24.07
N GLU A 4 5.62 5.33 24.92
CA GLU A 4 4.54 4.34 25.11
C GLU A 4 3.66 4.21 23.87
N ALA A 5 3.27 5.33 23.24
CA ALA A 5 2.49 5.28 22.00
C ALA A 5 3.28 4.61 20.87
N ARG A 6 4.61 4.84 20.81
CA ARG A 6 5.46 4.22 19.79
C ARG A 6 5.57 2.72 20.00
N LYS A 7 5.74 2.27 21.24
CA LYS A 7 5.77 0.85 21.59
C LYS A 7 4.49 0.13 21.17
N VAL A 8 3.32 0.68 21.51
CA VAL A 8 2.02 0.11 21.10
C VAL A 8 1.91 -0.01 19.58
N TYR A 9 2.36 1.02 18.85
CA TYR A 9 2.31 1.01 17.39
C TYR A 9 3.25 -0.02 16.78
N ASP A 10 4.49 -0.12 17.27
CA ASP A 10 5.50 -1.05 16.74
C ASP A 10 5.15 -2.53 16.99
N GLU A 11 4.39 -2.81 18.05
CA GLU A 11 3.91 -4.17 18.40
C GLU A 11 2.58 -4.54 17.70
N ALA A 12 1.90 -3.58 17.06
CA ALA A 12 0.58 -3.79 16.46
C ALA A 12 0.65 -4.26 14.99
N ILE A 13 -0.42 -4.93 14.55
CA ILE A 13 -0.73 -5.08 13.12
C ILE A 13 -1.45 -3.82 12.66
N VAL A 14 -0.77 -3.01 11.84
CA VAL A 14 -1.31 -1.71 11.38
C VAL A 14 -1.87 -1.85 9.97
N ILE A 15 -3.17 -1.60 9.83
CA ILE A 15 -3.89 -1.67 8.55
C ILE A 15 -4.42 -0.28 8.21
N ASP A 16 -4.00 0.24 7.05
CA ASP A 16 -4.58 1.44 6.46
C ASP A 16 -5.82 1.07 5.63
N GLY A 17 -7.00 1.47 6.09
CA GLY A 17 -8.27 1.10 5.47
C GLY A 17 -8.62 1.82 4.17
N LEU A 18 -7.90 2.90 3.81
CA LEU A 18 -8.13 3.64 2.57
C LEU A 18 -6.88 4.47 2.22
N ASN A 19 -6.12 4.00 1.24
CA ASN A 19 -4.93 4.67 0.77
C ASN A 19 -5.09 5.06 -0.70
N VAL A 20 -4.87 6.34 -1.03
CA VAL A 20 -5.00 6.94 -2.37
C VAL A 20 -3.66 7.50 -2.86
N SER A 21 -2.56 6.87 -2.46
CA SER A 21 -1.21 7.31 -2.85
C SER A 21 -0.98 7.20 -4.35
N ASN A 22 0.02 7.93 -4.85
CA ASN A 22 0.51 7.77 -6.22
C ASN A 22 1.30 6.46 -6.37
N TRP A 23 0.65 5.41 -6.86
CA TRP A 23 1.24 4.07 -7.02
C TRP A 23 2.34 3.96 -8.09
N GLU A 24 2.53 4.99 -8.91
CA GLU A 24 3.67 5.07 -9.84
C GLU A 24 4.97 5.52 -9.15
N SER A 25 4.90 5.95 -7.88
CA SER A 25 6.06 6.40 -7.12
C SER A 25 6.62 5.31 -6.22
N ASP A 26 7.84 4.86 -6.52
CA ASP A 26 8.58 3.89 -5.69
C ASP A 26 8.74 4.36 -4.24
N ALA A 27 8.87 5.67 -4.04
CA ALA A 27 8.99 6.28 -2.73
C ALA A 27 7.77 6.03 -1.83
N VAL A 28 6.58 5.78 -2.40
CA VAL A 28 5.38 5.43 -1.61
C VAL A 28 5.58 4.10 -0.89
N PHE A 29 6.07 3.07 -1.58
CA PHE A 29 6.28 1.75 -0.97
C PHE A 29 7.36 1.80 0.11
N GLU A 30 8.44 2.53 -0.14
CA GLU A 30 9.50 2.74 0.84
C GLU A 30 9.01 3.46 2.09
N ARG A 31 8.14 4.45 1.93
CA ARG A 31 7.54 5.17 3.07
C ARG A 31 6.53 4.32 3.84
N LEU A 32 5.74 3.49 3.16
CA LEU A 32 4.84 2.54 3.81
C LEU A 32 5.62 1.53 4.67
N ARG A 33 6.73 1.01 4.12
CA ARG A 33 7.67 0.14 4.85
C ARG A 33 8.32 0.86 6.03
N ALA A 34 8.86 2.05 5.82
CA ALA A 34 9.47 2.86 6.90
C ALA A 34 8.45 3.28 7.98
N GLY A 35 7.17 3.41 7.59
CA GLY A 35 6.06 3.69 8.48
C GLY A 35 5.57 2.50 9.29
N ASN A 36 6.13 1.29 9.10
CA ASN A 36 5.71 0.05 9.75
C ASN A 36 4.23 -0.29 9.52
N ILE A 37 3.72 -0.01 8.31
CA ILE A 37 2.36 -0.39 7.90
C ILE A 37 2.36 -1.85 7.45
N THR A 38 1.46 -2.66 8.00
CA THR A 38 1.38 -4.09 7.69
C THR A 38 0.57 -4.36 6.43
N ALA A 39 -0.58 -3.69 6.26
CA ALA A 39 -1.41 -3.82 5.06
C ALA A 39 -2.14 -2.53 4.74
N ILE A 40 -2.54 -2.40 3.48
CA ILE A 40 -3.30 -1.24 2.98
C ILE A 40 -4.48 -1.71 2.13
N ASN A 41 -5.56 -0.94 2.15
CA ASN A 41 -6.51 -0.89 1.03
C ASN A 41 -5.95 0.10 0.01
N ALA A 42 -5.37 -0.41 -1.08
CA ALA A 42 -4.86 0.42 -2.16
C ALA A 42 -5.99 0.79 -3.12
N THR A 43 -6.35 2.07 -3.17
CA THR A 43 -7.39 2.57 -4.08
C THR A 43 -6.87 2.53 -5.51
N VAL A 44 -7.59 1.84 -6.40
CA VAL A 44 -7.21 1.68 -7.82
C VAL A 44 -8.10 2.47 -8.78
N ALA A 45 -9.24 2.96 -8.30
CA ALA A 45 -10.17 3.76 -9.10
C ALA A 45 -11.03 4.66 -8.19
N THR A 46 -11.26 5.89 -8.65
CA THR A 46 -12.16 6.88 -8.06
C THR A 46 -13.14 7.40 -9.11
N TRP A 47 -12.66 7.73 -10.31
CA TRP A 47 -13.46 8.27 -11.42
C TRP A 47 -13.35 7.45 -12.71
N GLU A 48 -12.49 6.44 -12.70
CA GLU A 48 -12.18 5.56 -13.81
C GLU A 48 -13.38 4.69 -14.18
N ASN A 49 -13.56 4.48 -15.49
CA ASN A 49 -14.50 3.49 -15.99
C ASN A 49 -13.93 2.06 -15.91
N PHE A 50 -14.75 1.07 -16.26
CA PHE A 50 -14.36 -0.35 -16.20
C PHE A 50 -13.02 -0.66 -16.87
N VAL A 51 -12.81 -0.21 -18.12
CA VAL A 51 -11.58 -0.54 -18.87
C VAL A 51 -10.35 0.08 -18.21
N GLN A 52 -10.47 1.31 -17.73
CA GLN A 52 -9.40 2.01 -17.01
C GLN A 52 -9.09 1.33 -15.67
N THR A 53 -10.12 0.97 -14.89
CA THR A 53 -9.94 0.22 -13.63
C THR A 53 -9.25 -1.12 -13.85
N MET A 54 -9.66 -1.87 -14.89
CA MET A 54 -9.01 -3.14 -15.25
C MET A 54 -7.55 -2.94 -15.66
N ALA A 55 -7.22 -1.86 -16.37
CA ALA A 55 -5.84 -1.51 -16.68
C ALA A 55 -5.02 -1.21 -15.41
N HIS A 56 -5.57 -0.46 -14.45
CA HIS A 56 -4.92 -0.20 -13.17
C HIS A 56 -4.66 -1.49 -12.37
N LEU A 57 -5.64 -2.41 -12.33
CA LEU A 57 -5.47 -3.73 -11.71
C LEU A 57 -4.37 -4.56 -12.38
N ALA A 58 -4.28 -4.54 -13.71
CA ALA A 58 -3.20 -5.23 -14.43
C ALA A 58 -1.81 -4.69 -14.08
N VAL A 59 -1.67 -3.38 -13.88
CA VAL A 59 -0.42 -2.77 -13.40
C VAL A 59 -0.10 -3.25 -11.97
N TRP A 60 -1.09 -3.33 -11.08
CA TRP A 60 -0.91 -3.91 -9.75
C TRP A 60 -0.42 -5.36 -9.78
N MET A 61 -0.98 -6.20 -10.66
CA MET A 61 -0.51 -7.57 -10.86
C MET A 61 0.95 -7.63 -11.28
N ARG A 62 1.41 -6.67 -12.11
CA ARG A 62 2.83 -6.55 -12.46
C ARG A 62 3.67 -6.13 -11.25
N ARG A 63 3.22 -5.14 -10.46
CA ARG A 63 3.93 -4.70 -9.24
C ARG A 63 4.14 -5.85 -8.25
N PHE A 64 3.14 -6.69 -8.01
CA PHE A 64 3.29 -7.85 -7.12
C PHE A 64 4.37 -8.84 -7.59
N ARG A 65 4.60 -8.96 -8.90
CA ARG A 65 5.66 -9.82 -9.46
C ARG A 65 7.04 -9.16 -9.35
N GLU A 66 7.13 -7.89 -9.74
CA GLU A 66 8.40 -7.15 -9.81
C GLU A 66 8.93 -6.77 -8.42
N ARG A 67 8.04 -6.60 -7.43
CA ARG A 67 8.34 -6.10 -6.08
C ARG A 67 7.94 -7.09 -4.99
N HIS A 68 8.11 -8.38 -5.28
CA HIS A 68 7.73 -9.47 -4.38
C HIS A 68 8.54 -9.50 -3.06
N ASP A 69 9.56 -8.66 -2.91
CA ASP A 69 10.34 -8.48 -1.70
C ASP A 69 9.71 -7.48 -0.71
N ILE A 70 8.83 -6.60 -1.20
CA ILE A 70 8.22 -5.52 -0.41
C ILE A 70 6.69 -5.50 -0.45
N VAL A 71 6.06 -6.04 -1.48
CA VAL A 71 4.60 -5.98 -1.65
C VAL A 71 4.07 -7.34 -2.10
N HIS A 72 3.05 -7.82 -1.38
CA HIS A 72 2.35 -9.06 -1.66
C HIS A 72 0.85 -8.83 -1.76
N VAL A 73 0.15 -9.71 -2.47
CA VAL A 73 -1.31 -9.80 -2.48
C VAL A 73 -1.75 -11.03 -1.67
N LYS A 74 -2.81 -10.89 -0.89
CA LYS A 74 -3.43 -11.95 -0.08
C LYS A 74 -4.87 -12.13 -0.52
#